data_AF-A0A377D8F8-F1
#
_entry.id   AF-A0A377D8F8-F1
#
_cell.length_a   1.000
_cell.length_b   1.000
_cell.length_c   1.000
_cell.angle_alpha   90.00
_cell.angle_beta   90.00
_cell.angle_gamma   90.00
#
_symmetry.space_group_name_H-M   'P 1'
#
loop_
_entity.id
_entity.type
_entity.pdbx_description
1 polymer ?
#
loop_
_entity_poly.entity_id
_entity_poly.type
_entity_poly.pdbx_seq_one_letter_code
_entity_poly.pdbx_strand_id
1 'polypeptide(L)' 'MRFVDEYRAPEQVMQLIEHLRERASHLSYTAERPLRIMEVCGGHTHAIFKFGLDQLLPGKR' A
#
# COMPACT_ATOMS: atom_id res chain seq x y z
N MET A 1 20.18 -3.93 7.57
CA MET A 1 19.22 -4.96 7.09
C MET A 1 19.79 -5.51 5.78
N ARG A 2 19.82 -6.84 5.59
CA ARG A 2 20.58 -7.47 4.49
C ARG A 2 19.97 -7.28 3.08
N PHE A 3 18.68 -6.96 2.98
CA PHE A 3 17.94 -6.94 1.71
C PHE A 3 17.19 -5.61 1.48
N VAL A 4 17.73 -4.50 2.00
CA VAL A 4 17.01 -3.22 2.02
C VAL A 4 16.73 -2.67 0.62
N ASP A 5 17.63 -2.92 -0.31
CA ASP A 5 17.54 -2.39 -1.68
C ASP A 5 16.54 -3.21 -2.50
N GLU A 6 16.54 -4.54 -2.32
CA GLU A 6 15.59 -5.45 -2.96
C GLU A 6 14.15 -5.16 -2.53
N TYR A 7 13.91 -4.99 -1.22
CA TYR A 7 12.57 -4.63 -0.72
C TYR A 7 12.13 -3.20 -1.07
N ARG A 8 13.04 -2.37 -1.58
CA ARG A 8 12.75 -1.00 -2.03
C ARG A 8 12.85 -0.84 -3.55
N ALA A 9 13.08 -1.92 -4.28
CA ALA A 9 13.19 -1.89 -5.73
C ALA A 9 11.88 -1.36 -6.35
N PRO A 10 11.92 -0.25 -7.10
CA PRO A 10 10.71 0.40 -7.57
C PRO A 10 9.89 -0.50 -8.49
N GLU A 11 10.54 -1.34 -9.30
CA GLU A 11 9.87 -2.28 -10.19
C GLU A 11 9.03 -3.29 -9.41
N GLN A 12 9.56 -3.83 -8.32
CA GLN A 12 8.86 -4.79 -7.47
C GLN A 12 7.69 -4.13 -6.72
N VAL A 13 7.89 -2.89 -6.26
CA VAL A 13 6.83 -2.12 -5.59
C VAL A 13 5.68 -1.86 -6.57
N MET A 14 5.96 -1.45 -7.81
CA MET A 14 4.92 -1.19 -8.81
C MET A 14 4.16 -2.47 -9.20
N GLN A 15 4.85 -3.61 -9.32
CA GLN A 15 4.19 -4.91 -9.50
C GLN A 15 3.25 -5.26 -8.34
N LEU A 16 3.67 -4.98 -7.11
CA LEU A 16 2.83 -5.19 -5.93
C LEU A 16 1.60 -4.28 -5.93
N ILE A 17 1.73 -3.02 -6.35
CA ILE A 17 0.60 -2.09 -6.47
C ILE A 17 -0.45 -2.60 -7.48
N GLU A 18 -0.02 -3.10 -8.64
CA GLU A 18 -0.95 -3.71 -9.61
C GLU A 18 -1.66 -4.93 -9.03
N HIS A 19 -0.94 -5.79 -8.32
CA HIS A 19 -1.56 -6.93 -7.66
C HIS A 19 -2.57 -6.50 -6.58
N LEU A 20 -2.25 -5.47 -5.80
CA LEU A 20 -3.18 -4.91 -4.81
C LEU A 20 -4.45 -4.36 -5.48
N ARG A 21 -4.34 -3.71 -6.66
CA ARG A 21 -5.49 -3.21 -7.43
C ARG A 21 -6.38 -4.35 -7.90
N GLU A 22 -5.79 -5.39 -8.48
CA GLU A 22 -6.52 -6.60 -8.91
C GLU A 22 -7.25 -7.24 -7.72
N ARG A 23 -6.53 -7.50 -6.61
CA ARG A 23 -7.10 -8.12 -5.40
C ARG A 23 -8.20 -7.26 -4.78
N ALA A 24 -8.02 -5.94 -4.74
CA ALA A 24 -9.01 -5.02 -4.22
C ALA A 24 -10.32 -5.07 -5.02
N SER A 25 -10.27 -5.27 -6.35
CA SER A 25 -11.48 -5.41 -7.17
C SER A 25 -12.36 -6.61 -6.79
N HIS A 26 -11.80 -7.62 -6.13
CA HIS A 26 -12.52 -8.81 -5.66
C HIS A 26 -13.05 -8.68 -4.23
N LEU A 27 -12.73 -7.60 -3.51
CA LEU A 27 -13.18 -7.38 -2.14
C LEU A 27 -14.51 -6.61 -2.13
N SER A 28 -15.42 -7.02 -1.24
CA SER A 28 -16.72 -6.36 -1.07
C SER A 28 -16.62 -5.08 -0.22
N TYR A 29 -16.04 -4.02 -0.78
CA TYR A 29 -16.07 -2.67 -0.22
C TYR A 29 -16.67 -1.67 -1.22
N THR A 30 -17.28 -0.60 -0.71
CA THR A 30 -17.85 0.48 -1.50
C THR A 30 -17.38 1.83 -0.96
N ALA A 31 -17.68 2.93 -1.64
CA ALA A 31 -17.44 4.26 -1.10
C ALA A 31 -18.22 4.51 0.21
N GLU A 32 -19.41 3.91 0.36
CA GLU A 32 -20.26 4.02 1.54
C GLU A 32 -19.79 3.10 2.69
N ARG A 33 -19.11 2.00 2.34
CA ARG A 33 -18.51 1.05 3.29
C ARG A 33 -17.05 0.76 2.90
N PRO A 34 -16.14 1.72 3.13
CA PRO A 34 -14.76 1.60 2.69
C PRO A 34 -14.01 0.52 3.47
N LEU A 35 -13.08 -0.15 2.80
CA LEU A 35 -12.11 -1.02 3.45
C LEU A 35 -11.13 -0.17 4.25
N ARG A 36 -11.03 -0.42 5.56
CA ARG A 36 -10.15 0.31 6.47
C ARG A 36 -9.12 -0.66 7.03
N ILE A 37 -7.84 -0.32 6.85
CA ILE A 37 -6.70 -1.06 7.40
C ILE A 37 -6.05 -0.16 8.44
N MET A 38 -5.88 -0.69 9.65
CA MET A 38 -5.23 0.03 10.75
C MET A 38 -3.78 -0.41 10.88
N GLU A 39 -2.92 0.57 11.12
CA GLU A 39 -1.51 0.39 11.39
C GLU A 39 -1.22 0.75 12.86
N VAL A 40 -0.29 0.05 13.52
CA VAL A 40 -0.10 0.06 14.98
C VAL A 40 1.38 0.26 15.40
N CYS A 41 2.30 0.35 14.43
CA CYS A 41 3.74 0.51 14.63
C CYS A 41 4.25 1.81 13.98
N GLY A 42 4.61 2.80 14.79
CA GLY A 42 5.06 4.12 14.29
C GLY A 42 6.14 4.13 13.20
N GLY A 43 6.98 3.08 13.11
CA GLY A 43 7.93 2.90 12.01
C GLY A 43 7.26 2.71 10.64
N HIS A 44 6.13 2.00 10.58
CA HIS A 44 5.31 1.88 9.39
C HIS A 44 4.61 3.20 9.06
N THR A 45 4.07 3.91 10.06
CA THR A 45 3.51 5.26 9.86
C THR A 45 4.53 6.15 9.16
N HIS A 46 5.76 6.19 9.69
CA HIS A 46 6.83 7.00 9.11
C HIS A 46 7.16 6.59 7.67
N ALA A 47 7.20 5.29 7.37
CA ALA A 47 7.47 4.79 6.02
C ALA A 47 6.36 5.16 5.03
N ILE A 48 5.08 5.05 5.42
CA ILE A 48 3.93 5.40 4.59
C ILE A 48 4.05 6.86 4.12
N PHE A 49 4.30 7.79 5.04
CA PHE A 49 4.44 9.20 4.71
C PHE A 49 5.73 9.53 3.98
N LYS A 50 6.86 8.97 4.43
CA LYS A 50 8.19 9.24 3.83
C LYS A 50 8.25 8.86 2.35
N PHE A 51 7.61 7.75 1.98
CA PHE A 51 7.62 7.24 0.61
C PHE A 51 6.32 7.51 -0.16
N GLY A 52 5.38 8.24 0.43
CA GLY A 52 4.11 8.59 -0.23
C GLY A 52 3.28 7.38 -0.65
N LEU A 53 3.36 6.27 0.11
CA LEU A 53 2.68 5.01 -0.24
C LEU A 53 1.17 5.18 -0.29
N ASP A 54 0.64 6.10 0.50
CA ASP A 54 -0.76 6.48 0.52
C ASP A 54 -1.26 7.04 -0.83
N GLN A 55 -0.38 7.63 -1.65
CA GLN A 55 -0.72 8.11 -3.01
C GLN A 55 -0.75 6.98 -4.06
N LEU A 56 -0.13 5.84 -3.77
CA LEU A 56 -0.04 4.70 -4.69
C LEU A 56 -1.23 3.73 -4.53
N LEU A 57 -1.88 3.74 -3.36
CA LEU A 57 -2.97 2.83 -3.03
C LEU A 57 -4.29 3.19 -3.75
N PRO A 58 -5.10 2.18 -4.13
CA PRO A 58 -6.39 2.40 -4.78
C PRO A 58 -7.39 3.06 -3.83
N GLY A 59 -8.18 3.99 -4.34
CA GLY A 59 -9.30 4.59 -3.60
C GLY A 59 -8.98 5.88 -2.85
N LYS A 60 -7.82 6.51 -3.09
CA LYS A 60 -7.63 7.89 -2.63
C LYS A 60 -8.46 8.88 -3.44
N ARG A 61 -9.29 9.63 -2.72
CA ARG A 61 -9.79 10.96 -3.07
C ARG A 61 -9.05 11.97 -2.20
#